data_AF-A0A4U7D7Z2-F1
#
_entry.id   AF-A0A4U7D7Z2-F1
#
_cell.length_a   1.000
_cell.length_b   1.000
_cell.length_c   1.000
_cell.angle_alpha   90.00
_cell.angle_beta   90.00
_cell.angle_gamma   90.00
#
_symmetry.space_group_name_H-M   'P 1'
#
loop_
_entity.id
_entity.type
_entity.pdbx_description
1 polymer ?
#
loop_
_entity_poly.entity_id
_entity_poly.type
_entity_poly.pdbx_seq_one_letter_code
_entity_poly.pdbx_strand_id
1 'polypeptide(L)'
;FLIQEDDSLPSRIQRVWDTKLKETGMTLVLVGSSISVMENKVLSGSAPLYGRRTATIDLKPLDVADARKFFPGYDPETAITTWAVYGGTPYYLQTIDPDEALATNVQQGILSEQSILYSEPEFLLR
;
A
#
# COMPACT_ATOMS: atom_id res chain seq x y z
N PHE A 1 1.67 16.21 0.06
CA PHE A 1 0.32 15.57 0.00
C PHE A 1 -0.74 16.64 -0.25
N LEU A 2 -1.83 16.41 -1.00
CA LEU A 2 -2.85 17.45 -1.29
C LEU A 2 -3.44 18.11 -0.03
N ILE A 3 -3.63 17.33 1.05
CA ILE A 3 -4.10 17.81 2.36
C ILE A 3 -3.01 18.62 3.11
N GLN A 4 -1.74 18.53 2.72
CA GLN A 4 -0.68 19.40 3.25
C GLN A 4 -0.57 20.71 2.48
N GLU A 5 -0.95 20.71 1.21
CA GLU A 5 -0.96 21.92 0.36
C GLU A 5 -2.22 22.77 0.57
N ASP A 6 -3.37 22.13 0.84
CA ASP A 6 -4.65 22.80 1.12
C ASP A 6 -5.33 22.21 2.35
N ASP A 7 -5.15 22.88 3.50
CA ASP A 7 -5.78 22.50 4.77
C ASP A 7 -7.32 22.66 4.76
N SER A 8 -7.89 23.37 3.78
CA SER A 8 -9.35 23.51 3.65
C SER A 8 -10.00 22.31 2.97
N LEU A 9 -9.21 21.44 2.33
CA LEU A 9 -9.69 20.33 1.53
C LEU A 9 -10.64 19.38 2.30
N PRO A 10 -10.35 18.96 3.55
CA PRO A 10 -11.25 18.08 4.30
C PRO A 10 -12.62 18.74 4.55
N SER A 11 -12.65 20.04 4.86
CA SER A 11 -13.90 20.80 5.07
C SER A 11 -14.71 20.96 3.79
N ARG A 12 -14.04 21.13 2.64
CA ARG A 12 -14.69 21.17 1.33
C ARG A 12 -15.34 19.82 0.99
N ILE A 13 -14.63 18.72 1.23
CA ILE A 13 -15.16 17.36 1.04
C ILE A 13 -16.35 17.12 1.96
N GLN A 14 -16.24 17.49 3.24
CA GLN A 14 -17.34 17.39 4.20
C GLN A 14 -18.59 18.14 3.71
N ARG A 15 -18.44 19.39 3.27
CA ARG A 15 -19.57 20.18 2.76
C ARG A 15 -20.26 19.50 1.58
N VAL A 16 -19.50 18.98 0.62
CA VAL A 16 -20.06 18.27 -0.54
C VAL A 16 -20.76 16.99 -0.10
N TRP A 17 -20.16 16.24 0.82
CA TRP A 17 -20.75 15.03 1.39
C TRP A 17 -22.11 15.34 2.04
N ASP A 18 -22.15 16.32 2.94
CA ASP A 18 -23.33 16.64 3.73
C ASP A 18 -24.47 17.25 2.91
N THR A 19 -24.14 17.99 1.84
CA THR A 19 -25.14 18.74 1.05
C THR A 19 -25.60 18.03 -0.21
N LYS A 20 -24.79 17.11 -0.77
CA LYS A 20 -25.06 16.53 -2.09
C LYS A 20 -24.95 15.02 -2.17
N LEU A 21 -24.11 14.37 -1.36
CA LEU A 21 -23.74 12.97 -1.60
C LEU A 21 -24.33 11.99 -0.57
N LYS A 22 -24.52 12.40 0.69
CA LYS A 22 -24.90 11.47 1.77
C LYS A 22 -26.24 10.74 1.56
N GLU A 23 -27.18 11.37 0.85
CA GLU A 23 -28.50 10.78 0.54
C GLU A 23 -28.53 10.10 -0.84
N THR A 24 -27.37 9.92 -1.47
CA THR A 24 -27.23 9.28 -2.77
C THR A 24 -26.65 7.88 -2.62
N GLY A 25 -26.73 7.06 -3.67
CA GLY A 25 -26.02 5.78 -3.73
C GLY A 25 -24.52 5.89 -4.00
N MET A 26 -23.91 7.09 -3.88
CA MET A 26 -22.48 7.28 -4.16
C MET A 26 -21.60 6.85 -2.99
N THR A 27 -20.46 6.25 -3.34
CA THR A 27 -19.42 5.84 -2.39
C THR A 27 -18.17 6.71 -2.57
N LEU A 28 -17.69 7.33 -1.50
CA LEU A 28 -16.42 8.06 -1.47
C LEU A 28 -15.34 7.18 -0.83
N VAL A 29 -14.27 6.89 -1.58
CA VAL A 29 -13.10 6.14 -1.08
C VAL A 29 -11.92 7.09 -0.98
N LEU A 30 -11.34 7.19 0.22
CA LEU A 30 -10.13 7.98 0.48
C LEU A 30 -8.96 7.02 0.67
N VAL A 31 -7.92 7.19 -0.14
CA VAL A 31 -6.71 6.36 -0.11
C VAL A 31 -5.52 7.26 0.23
N GLY A 32 -4.65 6.79 1.12
CA GLY A 32 -3.44 7.52 1.50
C GLY A 32 -2.38 6.56 2.01
N SER A 33 -1.13 6.80 1.62
CA SER A 33 0.04 6.00 2.06
C SER A 33 0.54 6.37 3.46
N SER A 34 0.14 7.53 4.00
CA SER A 34 0.58 8.00 5.31
C SER A 34 -0.51 7.82 6.36
N ILE A 35 -0.32 6.83 7.25
CA ILE A 35 -1.21 6.55 8.38
C ILE A 35 -1.33 7.79 9.27
N SER A 36 -0.23 8.48 9.57
CA SER A 36 -0.24 9.66 10.44
C SER A 36 -1.03 10.84 9.84
N VAL A 37 -1.00 11.04 8.51
CA VAL A 37 -1.84 12.05 7.85
C VAL A 37 -3.31 11.64 7.90
N MET A 38 -3.61 10.36 7.66
CA MET A 38 -4.98 9.84 7.76
C MET A 38 -5.52 9.98 9.18
N GLU A 39 -4.75 9.59 10.20
CA GLU A 39 -5.15 9.67 11.61
C GLU A 39 -5.34 11.12 12.06
N ASN A 40 -4.37 12.00 11.79
CA ASN A 40 -4.39 13.35 12.36
C ASN A 40 -5.29 14.34 11.61
N LYS A 41 -5.31 14.29 10.27
CA LYS A 41 -6.03 15.29 9.45
C LYS A 41 -7.37 14.81 8.91
N VAL A 42 -7.60 13.50 8.83
CA VAL A 42 -8.85 12.93 8.29
C VAL A 42 -9.71 12.28 9.38
N LEU A 43 -9.09 11.69 10.41
CA LEU A 43 -9.78 10.82 11.38
C LEU A 43 -9.73 11.30 12.84
N SER A 44 -9.05 12.40 13.15
CA SER A 44 -9.00 12.94 14.52
C SER A 44 -10.37 13.45 14.94
N GLY A 45 -10.65 13.53 16.25
CA GLY A 45 -11.97 13.91 16.77
C GLY A 45 -12.46 15.30 16.34
N SER A 46 -11.55 16.19 15.92
CA SER A 46 -11.84 17.50 15.36
C SER A 46 -11.81 17.53 13.82
N ALA A 47 -11.51 16.41 13.15
CA ALA A 47 -11.40 16.36 11.70
C ALA A 47 -12.79 16.44 11.03
N PRO A 48 -12.91 17.19 9.92
CA PRO A 48 -14.16 17.36 9.17
C PRO A 48 -14.90 16.07 8.78
N LEU A 49 -14.15 14.98 8.60
CA LEU A 49 -14.70 13.68 8.17
C LEU A 49 -14.94 12.71 9.34
N TYR A 50 -14.66 13.15 10.57
CA TYR A 50 -14.99 12.39 11.77
C TYR A 50 -16.49 12.10 11.84
N GLY A 51 -16.85 10.85 12.18
CA GLY A 51 -18.24 10.38 12.24
C GLY A 51 -18.93 10.13 10.90
N ARG A 52 -18.28 10.40 9.75
CA ARG A 52 -18.84 10.14 8.39
C ARG A 52 -18.27 8.89 7.72
N ARG A 53 -17.36 8.21 8.40
CA ARG A 53 -16.71 6.98 7.92
C ARG A 53 -17.58 5.77 8.20
N THR A 54 -17.87 5.01 7.15
CA THR A 54 -18.62 3.74 7.24
C THR A 54 -17.71 2.51 7.28
N ALA A 55 -16.53 2.58 6.66
CA ALA A 55 -15.55 1.50 6.66
C ALA A 55 -14.12 2.05 6.73
N THR A 56 -13.21 1.27 7.31
CA THR A 56 -11.76 1.48 7.24
C THR A 56 -11.12 0.19 6.77
N ILE A 57 -10.26 0.29 5.77
CA ILE A 57 -9.47 -0.84 5.29
C ILE A 57 -8.01 -0.48 5.54
N ASP A 58 -7.39 -1.23 6.44
CA ASP A 58 -5.94 -1.22 6.61
C ASP A 58 -5.35 -2.24 5.62
N LEU A 59 -4.79 -1.73 4.52
CA LEU A 59 -4.25 -2.59 3.46
C LEU A 59 -2.86 -3.07 3.87
N LYS A 60 -2.80 -4.32 4.35
CA LYS A 60 -1.56 -4.97 4.77
C LYS A 60 -0.83 -5.60 3.58
N PRO A 61 0.50 -5.83 3.70
CA PRO A 61 1.22 -6.69 2.78
C PRO A 61 0.55 -8.06 2.65
N LEU A 62 0.70 -8.69 1.49
CA LEU A 62 0.17 -10.01 1.22
C LEU A 62 0.78 -11.07 2.15
N ASP A 63 -0.05 -12.01 2.59
CA ASP A 63 0.45 -13.21 3.22
C ASP A 63 1.14 -14.12 2.19
N VAL A 64 1.81 -15.16 2.67
CA VAL A 64 2.51 -16.12 1.81
C VAL A 64 1.56 -16.85 0.84
N ALA A 65 0.30 -17.06 1.24
CA ALA A 65 -0.67 -17.80 0.44
C ALA A 65 -1.10 -16.98 -0.80
N ASP A 66 -1.31 -15.69 -0.61
CA ASP A 66 -1.60 -14.76 -1.70
C ASP A 66 -0.35 -14.42 -2.51
N ALA A 67 0.81 -14.23 -1.86
CA ALA A 67 2.07 -13.96 -2.53
C ALA A 67 2.49 -15.10 -3.48
N ARG A 68 2.19 -16.35 -3.12
CA ARG A 68 2.48 -17.52 -3.97
C ARG A 68 1.80 -17.45 -5.35
N LYS A 69 0.74 -16.66 -5.50
CA LYS A 69 0.08 -16.44 -6.80
C LYS A 69 0.98 -15.73 -7.82
N PHE A 70 2.05 -15.07 -7.38
CA PHE A 70 3.07 -14.46 -8.26
C PHE A 70 4.07 -15.48 -8.81
N PHE A 71 4.26 -16.61 -8.14
CA PHE A 71 5.21 -17.68 -8.51
C PHE A 71 4.55 -19.06 -8.35
N PRO A 72 3.53 -19.38 -9.16
CA PRO A 72 2.72 -20.60 -8.98
C PRO A 72 3.50 -21.90 -9.18
N GLY A 73 4.63 -21.85 -9.91
CA GLY A 73 5.51 -22.99 -10.16
C GLY A 73 6.39 -23.38 -8.97
N TYR A 74 6.54 -22.52 -7.96
CA TYR A 74 7.39 -22.82 -6.81
C TYR A 74 6.73 -23.86 -5.89
N ASP A 75 7.55 -24.79 -5.41
CA ASP A 75 7.19 -25.70 -4.34
C ASP A 75 6.96 -24.92 -3.02
N PRO A 76 6.31 -25.52 -2.02
CA PRO A 76 5.97 -24.83 -0.78
C PRO A 76 7.17 -24.23 -0.02
N GLU A 77 8.32 -24.91 -0.01
CA GLU A 77 9.51 -24.44 0.71
C GLU A 77 10.13 -23.23 -0.01
N THR A 78 10.25 -23.31 -1.34
CA THR A 78 10.73 -22.19 -2.15
C THR A 78 9.78 -21.00 -2.07
N ALA A 79 8.46 -21.23 -2.04
CA ALA A 79 7.46 -20.16 -1.90
C ALA A 79 7.57 -19.42 -0.56
N ILE A 80 7.73 -20.15 0.55
CA ILE A 80 7.92 -19.56 1.89
C ILE A 80 9.24 -18.79 1.93
N THR A 81 10.31 -19.36 1.38
CA THR A 81 11.63 -18.72 1.34
C THR A 81 11.59 -17.44 0.51
N THR A 82 10.92 -17.46 -0.64
CA THR A 82 10.72 -16.29 -1.50
C THR A 82 9.98 -15.18 -0.77
N TRP A 83 8.88 -15.51 -0.10
CA TRP A 83 8.13 -14.54 0.71
C TRP A 83 8.94 -14.03 1.91
N ALA A 84 9.80 -14.84 2.52
CA ALA A 84 10.69 -14.39 3.60
C ALA A 84 11.75 -13.38 3.12
N VAL A 85 12.18 -13.46 1.85
CA VAL A 85 13.15 -12.54 1.26
C VAL A 85 12.49 -11.26 0.72
N TYR A 86 11.41 -11.41 -0.06
CA TYR A 86 10.73 -10.30 -0.73
C TYR A 86 9.61 -9.67 0.12
N GLY A 87 9.18 -10.31 1.20
CA GLY A 87 8.02 -9.89 1.98
C GLY A 87 6.69 -10.04 1.22
N GLY A 88 5.69 -9.27 1.67
CA GLY A 88 4.33 -9.31 1.11
C GLY A 88 3.99 -8.14 0.17
N THR A 89 4.92 -7.24 -0.12
CA THR A 89 4.62 -6.04 -0.91
C THR A 89 4.46 -6.43 -2.39
N PRO A 90 3.28 -6.23 -3.01
CA PRO A 90 3.04 -6.68 -4.39
C PRO A 90 4.05 -6.13 -5.40
N TYR A 91 4.52 -4.90 -5.21
CA TYR A 91 5.52 -4.29 -6.09
C TYR A 91 6.84 -5.07 -6.12
N TYR A 92 7.30 -5.61 -4.98
CA TYR A 92 8.55 -6.38 -4.94
C TYR A 92 8.34 -7.78 -5.54
N LEU A 93 7.18 -8.38 -5.27
CA LEU A 93 6.84 -9.70 -5.81
C LEU A 93 6.73 -9.69 -7.35
N GLN A 94 6.35 -8.55 -7.95
CA GLN A 94 6.30 -8.38 -9.41
C GLN A 94 7.68 -8.35 -10.08
N THR A 95 8.77 -8.14 -9.34
CA THR A 95 10.12 -8.15 -9.93
C THR A 95 10.69 -9.56 -10.05
N ILE A 96 9.98 -10.57 -9.56
CA ILE A 96 10.42 -11.97 -9.60
C ILE A 96 10.11 -12.52 -10.99
N ASP A 97 11.12 -13.08 -11.65
CA ASP A 97 10.96 -13.94 -12.81
C ASP A 97 10.67 -15.38 -12.34
N PRO A 98 9.46 -15.92 -12.53
CA PRO A 98 9.09 -17.25 -12.04
C PRO A 98 9.78 -18.40 -12.81
N ASP A 99 10.38 -18.12 -13.96
CA ASP A 99 11.10 -19.11 -14.76
C ASP A 99 12.57 -19.25 -14.34
N GLU A 100 13.06 -18.35 -13.50
CA GLU A 100 14.42 -18.34 -12.97
C GLU A 100 14.51 -18.89 -11.55
N ALA A 101 15.69 -19.40 -11.17
CA ALA A 101 15.91 -19.84 -9.80
C ALA A 101 15.80 -18.65 -8.82
N LEU A 102 15.27 -18.89 -7.61
CA LEU A 102 15.17 -17.85 -6.57
C LEU A 102 16.52 -17.15 -6.31
N ALA A 103 17.62 -17.90 -6.28
CA ALA A 103 18.95 -17.33 -6.09
C ALA A 103 19.32 -16.32 -7.19
N THR A 104 18.98 -16.61 -8.46
CA THR A 104 19.19 -15.70 -9.59
C THR A 104 18.37 -14.43 -9.42
N ASN A 105 17.08 -14.57 -9.08
CA ASN A 105 16.17 -13.46 -8.80
C ASN A 105 16.71 -12.54 -7.70
N VAL A 106 17.22 -13.11 -6.62
CA VAL A 106 17.79 -12.34 -5.50
C VAL A 106 19.07 -11.64 -5.92
N GLN A 107 19.99 -12.33 -6.60
CA GLN A 107 21.25 -11.75 -7.04
C GLN A 107 21.06 -10.58 -8.00
N GLN A 108 20.16 -10.73 -8.98
CA GLN A 108 19.94 -9.73 -10.01
C GLN A 108 18.96 -8.63 -9.56
N GLY A 109 17.93 -8.99 -8.81
CA GLY A 109 16.81 -8.10 -8.46
C GLY A 109 16.96 -7.37 -7.12
N ILE A 110 17.82 -7.86 -6.21
CA ILE A 110 18.03 -7.25 -4.88
C ILE A 110 19.49 -6.87 -4.66
N LEU A 111 20.44 -7.75 -4.98
CA LEU A 111 21.86 -7.56 -4.62
C LEU A 111 22.65 -6.77 -5.67
N SER A 112 22.11 -6.57 -6.87
CA SER A 112 22.73 -5.77 -7.92
C SER A 112 22.50 -4.28 -7.67
N GLU A 113 23.55 -3.47 -7.75
CA GLU A 113 23.49 -2.00 -7.58
C GLU A 113 22.56 -1.30 -8.58
N GLN A 114 22.30 -1.95 -9.73
CA GLN A 114 21.43 -1.43 -10.78
C GLN A 114 19.95 -1.82 -10.57
N SER A 115 19.67 -2.66 -9.58
CA SER A 115 18.32 -3.14 -9.31
C SER A 115 17.51 -2.13 -8.51
N ILE A 116 16.21 -2.09 -8.75
CA ILE A 116 15.30 -1.16 -8.09
C ILE A 116 15.29 -1.42 -6.57
N LEU A 117 15.26 -2.69 -6.16
CA LEU A 117 15.16 -3.07 -4.74
C LEU A 117 16.46 -2.83 -3.97
N TYR A 118 17.62 -2.75 -4.64
CA TYR A 118 18.88 -2.36 -3.99
C TYR A 118 18.80 -0.93 -3.42
N SER A 119 18.26 0.00 -4.21
CA SER A 119 18.16 1.42 -3.84
C SER A 119 16.99 1.75 -2.93
N GLU A 120 16.05 0.82 -2.76
CA GLU A 120 14.80 1.08 -2.05
C GLU A 120 14.99 1.44 -0.56
N PRO A 121 15.80 0.72 0.24
CA PRO A 121 15.94 1.02 1.66
C PRO A 121 16.39 2.47 1.90
N GLU A 122 17.27 2.99 1.04
CA GLU A 122 17.69 4.39 1.11
C GLU A 122 16.57 5.37 0.78
N PHE A 123 15.67 5.02 -0.15
CA PHE A 123 14.52 5.84 -0.49
C PHE A 123 13.49 5.88 0.65
N LEU A 124 13.24 4.75 1.31
CA LEU A 124 12.27 4.65 2.41
C LEU A 124 12.76 5.32 3.70
N LEU A 125 14.08 5.43 3.89
CA LEU A 125 14.68 6.07 5.07
C LEU A 125 14.90 7.58 4.94
N ARG A 126 14.67 8.16 3.75
CA ARG A 126 14.71 9.62 3.52
C ARG A 126 13.38 10.29 3.85
#